data_AF-A0A1K1UB49-F1
#
_entry.id   AF-A0A1K1UB49-F1
#
_cell.length_a   1.000
_cell.length_b   1.000
_cell.length_c   1.000
_cell.angle_alpha   90.00
_cell.angle_beta   90.00
_cell.angle_gamma   90.00
#
_symmetry.space_group_name_H-M   'P 1'
#
loop_
_entity.id
_entity.type
_entity.pdbx_description
1 polymer ?
#
loop_
_entity_poly.entity_id
_entity_poly.type
_entity_poly.pdbx_seq_one_letter_code
_entity_poly.pdbx_strand_id
1 'polypeptide(L)'
;MHRLDLTTLQLVWRAAPAVFHVRDPFPVGGVVEDPATGAAAAAFGACLRAGGLVPDAAVLTLHQGEDMGRPGTLTVELRAGDARVRVSGTGTRIGG
;
A
#
# COMPACT_ATOMS: atom_id res chain seq x y z
N MET A 1 -3.26 -15.74 10.23
CA MET A 1 -2.58 -16.34 9.08
C MET A 1 -3.02 -17.77 8.87
N HIS A 2 -2.42 -18.79 9.49
CA HIS A 2 -2.73 -20.21 9.21
C HIS A 2 -4.21 -20.63 9.36
N ARG A 3 -4.90 -20.19 10.42
CA ARG A 3 -6.32 -20.57 10.65
C ARG A 3 -7.27 -20.11 9.53
N LEU A 4 -6.94 -19.01 8.86
CA LEU A 4 -7.77 -18.41 7.82
C LEU A 4 -7.14 -18.55 6.43
N ASP A 5 -6.07 -19.35 6.31
CA ASP A 5 -5.27 -19.50 5.08
C ASP A 5 -4.85 -18.15 4.47
N LEU A 6 -4.41 -17.23 5.32
CA LEU A 6 -3.95 -15.90 4.93
C LEU A 6 -2.43 -15.84 4.88
N THR A 7 -1.92 -15.15 3.86
CA THR A 7 -0.49 -15.01 3.56
C THR A 7 0.04 -13.64 4.01
N THR A 8 -0.56 -12.56 3.50
CA THR A 8 -0.26 -11.16 3.81
C THR A 8 -1.54 -10.46 4.28
N LEU A 9 -1.42 -9.45 5.13
CA LEU A 9 -2.52 -8.55 5.49
C LEU A 9 -2.12 -7.10 5.21
N GLN A 10 -2.93 -6.39 4.43
CA GLN A 10 -2.80 -4.94 4.24
C GLN A 10 -3.65 -4.24 5.30
N LEU A 11 -3.01 -3.74 6.36
CA LEU A 11 -3.65 -2.93 7.40
C LEU A 11 -3.67 -1.47 6.95
N VAL A 12 -4.80 -0.79 7.09
CA VAL A 12 -4.98 0.57 6.56
C VAL A 12 -5.66 1.48 7.56
N TRP A 13 -5.18 2.71 7.64
CA TRP A 13 -5.83 3.81 8.34
C TRP A 13 -5.92 5.01 7.42
N ARG A 14 -7.14 5.53 7.21
CA ARG A 14 -7.37 6.71 6.37
C ARG A 14 -7.19 7.98 7.22
N ALA A 15 -6.08 8.67 7.02
CA ALA A 15 -5.76 9.93 7.69
C ALA A 15 -6.47 11.14 7.06
N ALA A 16 -6.69 11.09 5.74
CA ALA A 16 -7.40 12.11 4.97
C ALA A 16 -8.04 11.47 3.73
N PRO A 17 -8.90 12.19 2.97
CA PRO A 17 -9.65 11.59 1.84
C PRO A 17 -8.80 10.78 0.83
N ALA A 18 -7.55 11.18 0.61
CA ALA A 18 -6.60 10.52 -0.29
C ALA A 18 -5.27 10.13 0.39
N VAL A 19 -5.18 10.15 1.72
CA VAL A 19 -3.95 9.85 2.47
C VAL A 19 -4.20 8.71 3.44
N PHE A 20 -3.33 7.71 3.40
CA PHE A 20 -3.43 6.50 4.21
C PHE A 20 -2.10 6.18 4.88
N HIS A 21 -2.15 5.74 6.13
CA HIS A 21 -1.05 4.99 6.74
C HIS A 21 -1.35 3.51 6.59
N VAL A 22 -0.36 2.74 6.17
CA VAL A 22 -0.52 1.31 5.88
C VAL A 22 0.59 0.50 6.52
N ARG A 23 0.29 -0.76 6.80
CA ARG A 23 1.22 -1.78 7.32
C ARG A 23 0.98 -3.09 6.60
N ASP A 24 2.05 -3.81 6.30
CA ASP A 24 1.99 -5.07 5.53
C ASP A 24 2.70 -6.22 6.27
N PRO A 25 2.10 -6.74 7.36
CA PRO A 25 2.60 -7.92 8.02
C PRO A 25 2.53 -9.17 7.12
N PHE A 26 3.65 -9.89 7.06
CA PHE A 26 3.82 -11.13 6.28
C PHE A 26 4.45 -12.27 7.13
N PRO A 27 3.83 -12.68 8.25
CA PRO A 27 4.47 -13.55 9.24
C PRO A 27 4.78 -14.97 8.73
N VAL A 28 4.08 -15.42 7.68
CA VAL A 28 4.24 -16.78 7.13
C VAL A 28 5.62 -16.97 6.48
N GLY A 29 6.26 -15.89 6.01
CA GLY A 29 7.58 -15.94 5.37
C GLY A 29 8.76 -15.58 6.27
N GLY A 30 8.56 -15.42 7.59
CA GLY A 30 9.63 -15.03 8.53
C GLY A 30 10.01 -13.54 8.51
N VAL A 31 9.42 -12.74 7.61
CA VAL A 31 9.46 -11.28 7.65
C VAL A 31 8.34 -10.82 8.58
N VAL A 32 8.69 -10.04 9.61
CA VAL A 32 7.66 -9.50 10.51
C VAL A 32 6.77 -8.52 9.75
N GLU A 33 7.38 -7.60 9.00
CA GLU A 33 6.71 -6.58 8.17
C GLU A 33 7.69 -5.94 7.17
N ASP A 34 7.19 -5.53 6.00
CA ASP A 34 7.94 -4.83 4.94
C ASP A 34 7.73 -3.30 5.02
N PRO A 35 8.78 -2.45 4.90
CA PRO A 35 8.64 -1.00 5.04
C PRO A 35 7.95 -0.29 3.86
N ALA A 36 7.89 -0.90 2.68
CA ALA A 36 7.25 -0.29 1.52
C ALA A 36 6.81 -1.36 0.49
N THR A 37 5.54 -1.76 0.53
CA THR A 37 5.02 -2.90 -0.23
C THR A 37 4.21 -2.44 -1.45
N GLY A 38 4.89 -2.26 -2.59
CA GLY A 38 4.27 -1.77 -3.82
C GLY A 38 3.12 -2.63 -4.36
N ALA A 39 3.22 -3.97 -4.24
CA ALA A 39 2.18 -4.88 -4.69
C ALA A 39 0.89 -4.73 -3.86
N ALA A 40 1.01 -4.58 -2.54
CA ALA A 40 -0.12 -4.33 -1.64
C ALA A 40 -0.76 -2.97 -1.92
N ALA A 41 0.05 -1.94 -2.20
CA ALA A 41 -0.45 -0.61 -2.62
C ALA A 41 -1.27 -0.69 -3.93
N ALA A 42 -0.82 -1.47 -4.92
CA ALA A 42 -1.55 -1.67 -6.16
C ALA A 42 -2.92 -2.35 -5.93
N ALA A 43 -2.91 -3.46 -5.16
CA ALA A 43 -4.12 -4.19 -4.82
C ALA A 43 -5.10 -3.33 -4.01
N PHE A 44 -4.59 -2.53 -3.07
CA PHE A 44 -5.39 -1.61 -2.28
C PHE A 44 -6.06 -0.54 -3.13
N GLY A 45 -5.34 0.07 -4.08
CA GLY A 45 -5.92 1.02 -5.03
C GLY A 45 -7.07 0.41 -5.84
N ALA A 46 -6.91 -0.82 -6.31
CA ALA A 46 -7.97 -1.55 -7.01
C ALA A 46 -9.18 -1.81 -6.10
N CYS A 47 -8.93 -2.20 -4.85
CA CYS A 47 -9.97 -2.48 -3.86
C CYS A 47 -10.79 -1.24 -3.51
N LEU A 48 -10.13 -0.09 -3.28
CA LEU A 48 -10.79 1.18 -3.03
C LEU A 48 -11.70 1.61 -4.19
N ARG A 49 -11.21 1.47 -5.43
CA ARG A 49 -12.01 1.77 -6.63
C ARG A 49 -13.20 0.84 -6.76
N ALA A 50 -13.00 -0.47 -6.63
CA ALA A 50 -14.06 -1.47 -6.71
C ALA A 50 -15.14 -1.26 -5.64
N GLY A 51 -14.75 -0.77 -4.45
CA GLY A 51 -15.68 -0.42 -3.38
C GLY A 51 -16.31 0.97 -3.47
N GLY A 52 -15.99 1.78 -4.50
CA GLY A 52 -16.48 3.15 -4.61
C GLY A 52 -16.03 4.07 -3.45
N LEU A 53 -14.93 3.72 -2.78
CA LEU A 53 -14.43 4.43 -1.60
C LEU A 53 -13.58 5.67 -1.96
N VAL A 54 -13.20 5.80 -3.22
CA VAL A 54 -12.49 6.92 -3.82
C VAL A 54 -13.07 7.17 -5.23
N PRO A 55 -12.89 8.37 -5.81
CA PRO A 55 -13.29 8.62 -7.19
C PRO A 55 -12.57 7.70 -8.19
N ASP A 56 -13.18 7.46 -9.35
CA ASP A 56 -12.61 6.63 -10.43
C ASP A 56 -11.25 7.11 -10.93
N ALA A 57 -11.01 8.43 -10.85
CA ALA A 57 -9.72 9.06 -11.03
C ALA A 57 -9.26 9.66 -9.69
N ALA A 58 -8.15 9.15 -9.16
CA ALA A 58 -7.63 9.56 -7.86
C ALA A 58 -6.11 9.37 -7.79
N VAL A 59 -5.45 10.23 -7.00
CA VAL A 59 -4.05 10.06 -6.60
C VAL A 59 -4.04 9.89 -5.09
N LEU A 60 -3.57 8.74 -4.63
CA LEU A 60 -3.53 8.38 -3.22
C LEU A 60 -2.09 8.37 -2.72
N THR A 61 -1.88 8.86 -1.51
CA THR A 61 -0.59 8.79 -0.81
C THR A 61 -0.68 7.75 0.29
N LEU A 62 0.22 6.77 0.26
CA LEU A 62 0.36 5.72 1.27
C LEU A 62 1.69 5.90 2.00
N HIS A 63 1.62 6.12 3.31
CA HIS A 63 2.76 6.11 4.22
C HIS A 63 2.90 4.71 4.85
N GLN A 64 4.08 4.11 4.76
CA GLN A 64 4.37 2.77 5.30
C GLN A 64 5.74 2.76 6.01
N GLY A 65 5.91 1.86 6.98
CA GLY A 65 7.21 1.61 7.61
C GLY A 65 7.67 2.66 8.63
N GLU A 66 6.85 3.67 8.94
CA GLU A 66 7.14 4.69 9.96
C GLU A 66 7.38 4.07 11.34
N ASP A 67 6.50 3.15 11.76
CA ASP A 67 6.63 2.40 13.03
C ASP A 67 7.90 1.53 13.11
N MET A 68 8.49 1.20 11.96
CA MET A 68 9.73 0.44 11.86
C MET A 68 10.98 1.31 11.74
N GLY A 69 10.84 2.64 11.81
CA GLY A 69 11.93 3.59 11.58
C GLY A 69 12.47 3.59 10.14
N ARG A 70 11.70 3.03 9.18
CA ARG A 70 12.06 2.94 7.75
C ARG A 70 10.94 3.54 6.90
N PRO A 71 10.68 4.85 7.00
CA PRO A 71 9.55 5.48 6.35
C PRO A 71 9.66 5.41 4.82
N GLY A 72 8.60 4.92 4.19
CA GLY A 72 8.40 4.92 2.75
C GLY A 72 7.10 5.63 2.37
N THR A 73 7.13 6.30 1.21
CA THR A 73 5.94 6.93 0.61
C THR A 73 5.68 6.29 -0.75
N LEU A 74 4.49 5.71 -0.90
CA LEU A 74 3.98 5.14 -2.15
C LEU A 74 2.85 6.01 -2.68
N THR A 75 2.89 6.33 -3.97
CA THR A 75 1.82 7.03 -4.68
C THR A 75 1.05 6.03 -5.53
N VAL A 76 -0.27 5.99 -5.36
CA VAL A 76 -1.17 5.16 -6.15
C VAL A 76 -2.03 6.03 -7.03
N GLU A 77 -1.89 5.90 -8.35
CA GLU A 77 -2.67 6.64 -9.34
C GLU A 77 -3.71 5.72 -10.00
N LEU A 78 -4.97 6.15 -9.91
CA LEU A 78 -6.13 5.59 -10.58
C LEU A 78 -6.59 6.56 -11.67
N ARG A 79 -6.95 6.04 -12.83
CA ARG A 79 -7.47 6.84 -13.95
C ARG A 79 -8.82 6.31 -14.37
N ALA A 80 -9.79 7.21 -14.59
CA ALA A 80 -11.12 6.83 -15.05
C ALA A 80 -11.03 6.07 -16.38
N GLY A 81 -11.77 4.96 -16.48
CA GLY A 81 -11.77 4.09 -17.66
C GLY A 81 -10.51 3.23 -17.86
N ASP A 82 -9.48 3.34 -17.02
CA ASP A 82 -8.28 2.48 -17.08
C ASP A 82 -8.30 1.48 -15.92
N ALA A 83 -8.41 0.19 -16.22
CA ALA A 83 -8.43 -0.86 -15.20
C ALA A 83 -7.09 -1.00 -14.45
N ARG A 84 -5.98 -0.46 -14.96
CA ARG A 84 -4.66 -0.56 -14.30
C ARG A 84 -4.59 0.35 -13.07
N VAL A 85 -3.81 -0.09 -12.09
CA VAL A 85 -3.37 0.72 -10.94
C VAL A 85 -1.90 1.02 -11.13
N ARG A 86 -1.52 2.30 -11.08
CA ARG A 86 -0.13 2.74 -11.19
C ARG A 86 0.41 3.01 -9.80
N VAL A 87 1.55 2.40 -9.46
CA VAL A 87 2.24 2.63 -8.19
C VAL A 87 3.59 3.24 -8.49
N SER A 88 3.95 4.29 -7.76
CA SER A 88 5.25 4.95 -7.85
C SER A 88 5.77 5.33 -6.47
N GLY A 89 7.07 5.60 -6.39
CA GLY A 89 7.77 6.03 -5.19
C GLY A 89 9.18 6.48 -5.58
N THR A 90 9.84 7.22 -4.70
CA THR A 90 11.24 7.60 -4.92
C THR A 90 12.16 6.51 -4.38
N GLY A 91 13.30 6.33 -5.04
CA GLY A 91 14.39 5.49 -4.57
C GLY A 91 15.64 6.33 -4.35
N THR A 92 16.48 5.91 -3.40
CA THR A 92 17.81 6.49 -3.21
C THR A 92 18.86 5.38 -3.20
N ARG A 93 20.09 5.71 -3.58
CA ARG A 93 21.21 4.77 -3.50
C ARG A 93 21.61 4.61 -2.03
N ILE A 94 21.66 3.38 -1.55
CA ILE A 94 22.20 3.07 -0.23
C ILE A 94 23.73 2.90 -0.40
N GLY A 95 24.50 3.67 0.37
CA GLY A 95 25.96 3.57 0.39
C GLY A 95 26.44 2.23 0.97
N GLY A 96 27.60 1.77 0.50
CA GLY A 96 28.30 0.59 1.03
C GLY A 96 29.31 0.94 2.10
#